data_AF-A0A2I4AKK0-F1
#
_entry.id   AF-A0A2I4AKK0-F1
#
_cell.length_a   1.000
_cell.length_b   1.000
_cell.length_c   1.000
_cell.angle_alpha   90.00
_cell.angle_beta   90.00
_cell.angle_gamma   90.00
#
_symmetry.space_group_name_H-M   'P 1'
#
loop_
_entity.id
_entity.type
_entity.pdbx_description
1 polymer ?
#
loop_
_entity_poly.entity_id
_entity_poly.type
_entity_poly.pdbx_seq_one_letter_code
_entity_poly.pdbx_strand_id
1 'polypeptide(L)'
;MSTSFVLCVRLSPSSELELLVHTGPVQTQEVKTLSVKNAKLDINMEVAAGNPSQYPGFTVASLLSYSNLEDFTNGFFSGMKQEENQIFKIISKVVTVTVSNTDTNHLKEPVRITLYHTEQPNEASQTCVFWDSSEDGGKWSTRG
;
A
#
# COMPACT_ATOMS: atom_id res chain seq x y z
N MET A 1 14.09 -14.63 -7.69
CA MET A 1 14.84 -14.29 -6.46
C MET A 1 13.80 -13.86 -5.44
N SER A 2 13.41 -14.74 -4.52
CA SER A 2 12.35 -14.46 -3.54
C SER A 2 12.92 -13.53 -2.48
N THR A 3 12.56 -12.25 -2.53
CA THR A 3 12.95 -11.30 -1.49
C THR A 3 12.02 -11.50 -0.30
N SER A 4 12.39 -12.41 0.60
CA SER A 4 11.82 -12.42 1.95
C SER A 4 12.28 -11.15 2.64
N PHE A 5 11.44 -10.12 2.66
CA PHE A 5 11.68 -8.94 3.47
C PHE A 5 11.43 -9.31 4.94
N VAL A 6 12.51 -9.53 5.69
CA VAL A 6 12.46 -9.45 7.15
C VAL A 6 12.34 -7.96 7.48
N LEU A 7 11.11 -7.48 7.66
CA LEU A 7 10.86 -6.10 8.07
C LEU A 7 11.21 -5.95 9.56
N CYS A 8 12.47 -5.70 9.87
CA CYS A 8 12.90 -5.29 11.21
C CYS A 8 12.49 -3.83 11.45
N VAL A 9 11.26 -3.60 11.87
CA VAL A 9 10.83 -2.27 12.32
C VAL A 9 11.19 -2.11 13.80
N ARG A 10 11.96 -1.07 14.14
CA ARG A 10 12.11 -0.65 15.54
C ARG A 10 10.83 0.07 15.95
N LEU A 11 9.89 -0.65 16.53
CA LEU A 11 8.64 -0.08 17.01
C LEU A 11 8.92 0.77 18.27
N SER A 12 8.35 1.97 18.30
CA SER A 12 8.23 2.71 19.55
C SER A 12 7.20 2.01 20.45
N PRO A 13 7.20 2.23 21.78
CA PRO A 13 6.27 1.57 22.69
C PRO A 13 4.77 1.81 22.39
N SER A 14 4.46 2.79 21.53
CA SER A 14 3.10 3.16 21.11
C SER A 14 2.78 2.81 19.65
N SER A 15 3.69 2.18 18.92
CA SER A 15 3.47 1.78 17.53
C SER A 15 2.91 0.37 17.46
N GLU A 16 1.63 0.26 17.10
CA GLU A 16 0.93 -1.00 16.84
C GLU A 16 0.87 -1.28 15.33
N LEU A 17 0.93 -2.56 14.97
CA LEU A 17 0.85 -3.04 13.59
C LEU A 17 -0.24 -4.11 13.49
N GLU A 18 -1.07 -4.02 12.45
CA GLU A 18 -2.03 -5.06 12.09
C GLU A 18 -1.65 -5.62 10.71
N LEU A 19 -1.27 -6.89 10.65
CA LEU A 19 -0.89 -7.58 9.42
C LEU A 19 -1.90 -8.68 9.09
N LEU A 20 -2.51 -8.58 7.91
CA LEU A 20 -3.28 -9.66 7.32
C LEU A 20 -2.51 -10.24 6.15
N VAL A 21 -2.39 -11.57 6.12
CA VAL A 21 -1.76 -12.29 5.02
C VAL A 21 -2.75 -13.29 4.47
N HIS A 22 -2.93 -13.28 3.16
CA HIS A 22 -3.59 -14.36 2.44
C HIS A 22 -2.57 -15.08 1.56
N THR A 23 -2.66 -16.40 1.62
CA THR A 23 -1.82 -17.31 0.85
C THR A 23 -2.71 -18.39 0.25
N GLY A 24 -2.55 -18.70 -1.02
CA GLY A 24 -3.40 -19.69 -1.66
C GLY A 24 -2.94 -20.07 -3.07
N PRO A 25 -3.51 -21.14 -3.64
CA PRO A 25 -3.27 -21.46 -5.04
C PRO A 25 -3.78 -20.35 -5.96
N VAL A 26 -3.14 -20.18 -7.11
CA VAL A 26 -3.62 -19.25 -8.14
C VAL A 26 -4.87 -19.84 -8.79
N GLN A 27 -6.03 -19.48 -8.26
CA GLN A 27 -7.32 -19.76 -8.91
C GLN A 27 -7.63 -18.62 -9.88
N THR A 28 -8.12 -18.96 -11.08
CA THR A 28 -8.43 -17.98 -12.11
C THR A 28 -9.55 -17.04 -11.66
N GLN A 29 -9.27 -15.74 -11.67
CA GLN A 29 -10.23 -14.64 -11.44
C GLN A 29 -10.87 -14.54 -10.05
N GLU A 30 -10.32 -15.19 -9.03
CA GLU A 30 -10.78 -14.97 -7.65
C GLU A 30 -10.26 -13.62 -7.13
N VAL A 31 -11.18 -12.71 -6.82
CA VAL A 31 -10.86 -11.48 -6.09
C VAL A 31 -10.85 -11.79 -4.59
N LYS A 32 -9.68 -11.56 -3.97
CA LYS A 32 -9.54 -11.66 -2.53
C LYS A 32 -9.67 -10.30 -1.86
N THR A 33 -10.45 -10.27 -0.78
CA THR A 33 -10.54 -9.13 0.12
C THR A 33 -9.70 -9.37 1.37
N LEU A 34 -8.80 -8.43 1.69
CA LEU A 34 -8.19 -8.27 3.01
C LEU A 34 -8.72 -6.98 3.63
N SER A 35 -9.19 -7.02 4.87
CA SER A 35 -9.80 -5.85 5.53
C SER A 35 -9.30 -5.71 6.95
N VAL A 36 -8.68 -4.57 7.23
CA VAL A 36 -8.30 -4.10 8.56
C VAL A 36 -9.21 -2.93 8.95
N LYS A 37 -9.08 -2.42 10.18
CA LYS A 37 -9.95 -1.34 10.67
C LYS A 37 -9.99 -0.10 9.77
N ASN A 38 -8.84 0.30 9.21
CA ASN A 38 -8.68 1.58 8.50
C ASN A 38 -8.47 1.45 6.98
N ALA A 39 -8.47 0.21 6.46
CA ALA A 39 -8.23 -0.03 5.05
C ALA A 39 -8.81 -1.37 4.57
N LYS A 40 -9.08 -1.43 3.27
CA LYS A 40 -9.49 -2.64 2.57
C LYS A 40 -8.69 -2.78 1.29
N LEU A 41 -8.18 -3.98 1.03
CA LEU A 41 -7.55 -4.37 -0.21
C LEU A 41 -8.47 -5.36 -0.93
N ASP A 42 -8.84 -5.04 -2.17
CA ASP A 42 -9.47 -5.98 -3.10
C ASP A 42 -8.48 -6.24 -4.25
N ILE A 43 -8.06 -7.50 -4.41
CA ILE A 43 -7.04 -7.88 -5.41
C ILE A 43 -7.37 -9.22 -6.06
N ASN A 44 -7.22 -9.31 -7.38
CA ASN A 44 -7.27 -10.58 -8.10
C ASN A 44 -6.00 -11.38 -7.85
N MET A 45 -6.16 -12.64 -7.47
CA MET A 45 -5.05 -13.51 -7.12
C MET A 45 -4.13 -13.83 -8.32
N GLU A 46 -4.61 -13.73 -9.56
CA GLU A 46 -3.78 -13.82 -10.77
C GLU A 46 -2.83 -12.61 -10.90
N VAL A 47 -3.31 -11.40 -10.59
CA VAL A 47 -2.49 -10.17 -10.59
C VAL A 47 -1.45 -10.21 -9.47
N ALA A 48 -1.87 -10.68 -8.29
CA ALA A 48 -0.99 -10.86 -7.14
C ALA A 48 0.07 -11.94 -7.40
N ALA A 49 -0.23 -12.95 -8.22
CA ALA A 49 0.72 -14.00 -8.61
C ALA A 49 1.75 -13.48 -9.62
N GLY A 50 1.32 -12.67 -10.58
CA GLY A 50 2.17 -12.17 -11.65
C GLY A 50 2.42 -13.22 -12.72
N ASN A 51 3.64 -13.26 -13.28
CA ASN A 51 3.97 -14.18 -14.36
C ASN A 51 4.03 -15.64 -13.85
N PRO A 52 3.23 -16.59 -14.40
CA PRO A 52 3.24 -17.99 -13.98
C PRO A 52 4.61 -18.68 -14.12
N SER A 53 5.45 -18.22 -15.04
CA SER A 53 6.82 -18.71 -15.23
C SER A 53 7.77 -18.31 -14.08
N GLN A 54 7.43 -17.26 -13.32
CA GLN A 54 8.22 -16.76 -12.20
C GLN A 54 7.74 -17.32 -10.85
N TYR A 55 6.43 -17.52 -10.67
CA TYR A 55 5.84 -18.08 -9.45
C TYR A 55 4.72 -19.09 -9.79
N PRO A 56 5.06 -20.39 -9.93
CA PRO A 56 4.07 -21.38 -10.30
C PRO A 56 3.19 -21.77 -9.11
N GLY A 57 1.87 -21.61 -9.28
CA GLY A 57 0.85 -22.34 -8.54
C GLY A 57 0.48 -21.82 -7.15
N PHE A 58 1.18 -20.82 -6.59
CA PHE A 58 0.85 -20.23 -5.29
C PHE A 58 1.12 -18.73 -5.28
N THR A 59 0.29 -18.00 -4.55
CA THR A 59 0.29 -16.54 -4.50
C THR A 59 0.09 -16.05 -3.09
N VAL A 60 0.69 -14.90 -2.81
CA VAL A 60 0.63 -14.22 -1.52
C VAL A 60 0.15 -12.80 -1.75
N ALA A 61 -0.77 -12.35 -0.90
CA ALA A 61 -1.13 -10.95 -0.77
C ALA A 61 -1.15 -10.60 0.72
N SER A 62 -0.63 -9.44 1.09
CA SER A 62 -0.73 -8.95 2.46
C SER A 62 -1.15 -7.49 2.53
N LEU A 63 -1.81 -7.14 3.62
CA LEU A 63 -2.20 -5.80 3.99
C LEU A 63 -1.69 -5.53 5.40
N LEU A 64 -0.76 -4.58 5.52
CA LEU A 64 -0.19 -4.12 6.77
C LEU A 64 -0.70 -2.71 7.06
N SER A 65 -1.30 -2.51 8.22
CA SER A 65 -1.74 -1.19 8.71
C SER A 65 -0.88 -0.75 9.88
N TYR A 66 -0.47 0.53 9.86
CA TYR A 66 0.31 1.15 10.91
C TYR A 66 -0.60 2.01 11.81
N SER A 67 -0.34 2.01 13.12
CA SER A 67 -1.17 2.78 14.05
C SER A 67 -0.94 4.29 13.99
N ASN A 68 0.25 4.75 13.62
CA ASN A 68 0.64 6.17 13.70
C ASN A 68 1.68 6.60 12.65
N LEU A 69 1.90 5.82 11.60
CA LEU A 69 2.92 6.15 10.59
C LEU A 69 2.57 7.41 9.79
N GLU A 70 1.28 7.73 9.67
CA GLU A 70 0.81 8.98 9.05
C GLU A 70 1.37 10.22 9.77
N ASP A 71 1.54 10.19 11.09
CA ASP A 71 2.06 11.33 11.86
C ASP A 71 3.52 11.63 11.53
N PHE A 72 4.30 10.59 11.21
CA PHE A 72 5.73 10.70 10.88
C PHE A 72 6.00 10.95 9.40
N THR A 73 5.02 10.68 8.54
CA THR A 73 5.15 10.83 7.08
C THR A 73 4.41 12.06 6.56
N ASN A 74 3.62 12.72 7.41
CA ASN A 74 3.00 14.00 7.10
C ASN A 74 4.08 15.09 6.95
N GLY A 75 4.13 15.72 5.79
CA GLY A 75 5.14 16.74 5.44
C GLY A 75 6.14 16.32 4.37
N PHE A 76 6.22 15.02 4.03
CA PHE A 76 7.11 14.49 2.98
C PHE A 76 6.50 14.63 1.57
N PHE A 77 6.00 15.82 1.24
CA PHE A 77 5.24 16.10 0.01
C PHE A 77 6.09 16.68 -1.13
N SER A 78 7.42 16.67 -1.02
CA SER A 78 8.33 17.21 -2.04
C SER A 78 8.22 16.53 -3.41
N GLY A 79 7.63 15.32 -3.47
CA GLY A 79 7.31 14.61 -4.71
C GLY A 79 5.96 14.97 -5.32
N MET A 80 5.15 15.81 -4.67
CA MET A 80 3.86 16.26 -5.14
C MET A 80 3.96 17.63 -5.82
N LYS A 81 3.15 17.85 -6.86
CA LYS A 81 3.01 19.18 -7.46
C LYS A 81 2.25 20.07 -6.50
N GLN A 82 2.92 21.06 -5.92
CA GLN A 82 2.31 22.03 -5.03
C GLN A 82 2.02 23.31 -5.81
N GLU A 83 0.74 23.71 -5.89
CA GLU A 83 0.37 25.05 -6.35
C GLU A 83 0.56 26.08 -5.23
N GLU A 84 0.69 27.36 -5.58
CA GLU A 84 0.81 28.44 -4.59
C GLU A 84 -0.40 28.41 -3.62
N ASN A 85 -0.11 28.30 -2.33
CA ASN A 85 -1.06 28.17 -1.21
C ASN A 85 -1.74 26.80 -1.02
N GLN A 86 -1.33 25.76 -1.75
CA GLN A 86 -1.84 24.40 -1.49
C GLN A 86 -1.10 23.78 -0.30
N ILE A 87 -1.86 23.29 0.69
CA ILE A 87 -1.33 22.57 1.85
C ILE A 87 -1.80 21.12 1.77
N PHE A 88 -0.86 20.18 1.77
CA PHE A 88 -1.16 18.75 1.82
C PHE A 88 -1.19 18.25 3.26
N LYS A 89 -2.10 17.29 3.50
CA LYS A 89 -2.21 16.56 4.76
C LYS A 89 -2.55 15.11 4.46
N ILE A 90 -1.91 14.18 5.15
CA ILE A 90 -2.34 12.77 5.14
C ILE A 90 -3.60 12.65 5.99
N ILE A 91 -4.69 12.16 5.39
CA ILE A 91 -6.03 12.05 6.01
C ILE A 91 -6.49 10.60 6.22
N SER A 92 -5.58 9.64 6.11
CA SER A 92 -5.84 8.21 6.30
C SER A 92 -4.67 7.56 7.04
N LYS A 93 -4.87 6.34 7.55
CA LYS A 93 -3.73 5.53 7.99
C LYS A 93 -2.86 5.14 6.80
N VAL A 94 -1.56 5.14 7.01
CA VAL A 94 -0.63 4.55 6.05
C VAL A 94 -0.77 3.03 6.11
N VAL A 95 -0.80 2.39 4.94
CA VAL A 95 -0.81 0.94 4.80
C VAL A 95 0.25 0.50 3.80
N THR A 96 0.74 -0.72 3.96
CA THR A 96 1.59 -1.39 2.98
C THR A 96 0.84 -2.58 2.41
N VAL A 97 0.80 -2.67 1.09
CA VAL A 97 0.35 -3.85 0.36
C VAL A 97 1.57 -4.54 -0.21
N THR A 98 1.70 -5.84 0.00
CA THR A 98 2.72 -6.66 -0.67
C THR A 98 2.07 -7.85 -1.36
N VAL A 99 2.63 -8.24 -2.50
CA VAL A 99 2.18 -9.36 -3.30
C VAL A 99 3.35 -10.22 -3.73
N SER A 100 3.10 -11.47 -4.12
CA SER A 100 4.12 -12.35 -4.69
C SER A 100 4.67 -11.87 -6.02
N ASN A 101 3.88 -11.11 -6.79
CA ASN A 101 4.29 -10.52 -8.06
C ASN A 101 5.39 -9.47 -7.84
N THR A 102 6.59 -9.73 -8.36
CA THR A 102 7.73 -8.81 -8.26
C THR A 102 7.71 -7.70 -9.32
N ASP A 103 6.89 -7.84 -10.37
CA ASP A 103 6.73 -6.84 -11.42
C ASP A 103 5.35 -6.20 -11.33
N THR A 104 5.27 -5.10 -10.57
CA THR A 104 4.04 -4.34 -10.34
C THR A 104 3.99 -3.02 -11.10
N ASN A 105 4.91 -2.80 -12.05
CA ASN A 105 4.97 -1.53 -12.81
C ASN A 105 3.81 -1.42 -13.82
N HIS A 106 3.37 -2.54 -14.38
CA HIS A 106 2.34 -2.60 -15.42
C HIS A 106 1.37 -3.76 -15.17
N LEU A 107 0.53 -3.61 -14.14
CA LEU A 107 -0.50 -4.60 -13.83
C LEU A 107 -1.57 -4.61 -14.93
N LYS A 108 -2.05 -5.81 -15.29
CA LYS A 108 -3.13 -5.99 -16.30
C LYS A 108 -4.45 -5.33 -15.87
N GLU A 109 -4.67 -5.23 -14.57
CA GLU A 109 -5.81 -4.56 -13.95
C GLU A 109 -5.36 -3.86 -12.66
N PRO A 110 -6.01 -2.74 -12.28
CA PRO A 110 -5.61 -1.98 -11.12
C PRO A 110 -5.93 -2.71 -9.82
N VAL A 111 -5.09 -2.51 -8.80
CA VAL A 111 -5.38 -2.95 -7.44
C VAL A 111 -6.29 -1.92 -6.77
N ARG A 112 -7.36 -2.38 -6.11
CA ARG A 112 -8.28 -1.47 -5.43
C ARG A 112 -7.98 -1.43 -3.92
N ILE A 113 -7.45 -0.31 -3.49
CA ILE A 113 -7.20 0.00 -2.07
C ILE A 113 -8.24 1.03 -1.63
N THR A 114 -9.02 0.69 -0.62
CA THR A 114 -9.93 1.63 0.04
C THR A 114 -9.30 2.05 1.35
N LEU A 115 -9.11 3.35 1.55
CA LEU A 115 -8.59 3.93 2.79
C LEU A 115 -9.74 4.68 3.48
N TYR A 116 -9.91 4.46 4.78
CA TYR A 116 -10.91 5.18 5.55
C TYR A 116 -10.31 6.45 6.12
N HIS A 117 -11.02 7.58 5.95
CA HIS A 117 -10.53 8.86 6.44
C HIS A 117 -10.52 8.91 7.97
N THR A 118 -9.43 9.42 8.54
CA THR A 118 -9.32 9.67 9.99
C THR A 118 -9.98 10.98 10.39
N GLU A 119 -10.14 11.91 9.45
CA GLU A 119 -10.78 13.21 9.63
C GLU A 119 -11.73 13.52 8.48
N GLN A 120 -12.75 14.35 8.71
CA GLN A 120 -13.64 14.78 7.63
C GLN A 120 -12.87 15.68 6.65
N PRO A 121 -12.90 15.37 5.34
CA PRO A 121 -12.27 16.21 4.33
C PRO A 121 -13.06 17.52 4.22
N ASN A 122 -12.45 18.65 4.60
CA ASN A 122 -13.03 19.98 4.43
C ASN A 122 -13.04 20.37 2.95
N GLU A 123 -14.04 19.93 2.18
CA GLU A 123 -14.28 20.25 0.76
C GLU A 123 -13.06 20.10 -0.20
N ALA A 124 -11.95 19.54 0.28
CA ALA A 124 -10.69 19.47 -0.43
C ALA A 124 -10.65 18.27 -1.38
N SER A 125 -9.96 18.45 -2.50
CA SER A 125 -9.68 17.37 -3.44
C SER A 125 -8.84 16.28 -2.76
N GLN A 126 -9.24 15.03 -2.99
CA GLN A 126 -8.55 13.85 -2.46
C GLN A 126 -7.66 13.27 -3.56
N THR A 127 -6.47 12.82 -3.19
CA THR A 127 -5.55 12.19 -4.13
C THR A 127 -4.87 11.02 -3.46
N CYS A 128 -4.86 9.87 -4.14
CA CYS A 128 -4.12 8.71 -3.70
C CYS A 128 -2.63 8.91 -3.98
N VAL A 129 -1.79 8.54 -3.02
CA VAL A 129 -0.34 8.61 -3.12
C VAL A 129 0.28 7.31 -2.62
N PHE A 130 1.49 7.01 -3.09
CA PHE A 130 2.32 5.93 -2.57
C PHE A 130 3.68 6.48 -2.14
N TRP A 131 4.35 5.75 -1.25
CA TRP A 131 5.70 6.10 -0.80
C TRP A 131 6.73 5.65 -1.83
N ASP A 132 7.38 6.61 -2.48
CA ASP A 132 8.48 6.36 -3.41
C ASP A 132 9.80 6.31 -2.63
N SER A 133 10.37 5.11 -2.51
CA SER A 133 11.63 4.84 -1.82
C SER A 133 12.86 4.94 -2.72
N SER A 134 12.71 5.25 -4.01
CA SER A 134 13.85 5.36 -4.93
C SER A 134 14.73 6.60 -4.70
N GLU A 135 14.26 7.54 -3.88
CA GLU A 135 14.89 8.82 -3.59
C GLU A 135 15.42 8.84 -2.15
N ASP A 136 16.47 9.61 -1.88
CA ASP A 136 17.10 9.63 -0.56
C ASP A 136 16.10 10.05 0.54
N GLY A 137 15.88 9.17 1.52
CA GLY A 137 14.88 9.34 2.58
C GLY A 137 13.42 9.09 2.19
N GLY A 138 13.09 8.96 0.90
CA GLY A 138 11.75 8.69 0.38
C GLY A 138 10.78 9.89 0.39
N LYS A 139 9.77 9.86 -0.50
CA LYS A 139 8.75 10.92 -0.63
C LYS A 139 7.40 10.40 -1.13
N TRP A 140 6.33 11.15 -0.88
CA TRP A 140 5.01 10.84 -1.47
C TRP A 140 4.97 11.13 -2.96
N SER A 141 4.37 10.23 -3.73
CA SER A 141 4.22 10.34 -5.18
C SER A 141 2.79 10.02 -5.62
N THR A 142 2.30 10.76 -6.63
CA THR A 142 1.01 10.52 -7.29
C THR A 142 1.16 9.68 -8.56
N ARG A 143 2.34 9.11 -8.83
CA ARG A 143 2.55 8.23 -9.99
C ARG A 143 1.79 6.92 -9.78
N GLY A 144 1.38 6.29 -10.88
CA GLY A 144 0.59 5.05 -10.87
C GLY A 144 0.00 4.82 -12.25
#